data_AF-A0AAU5DH46-F1
#
_entry.id   AF-A0AAU5DH46-F1
#
_cell.length_a   1.000
_cell.length_b   1.000
_cell.length_c   1.000
_cell.angle_alpha   90.00
_cell.angle_beta   90.00
_cell.angle_gamma   90.00
#
_symmetry.space_group_name_H-M   'P 1'
#
loop_
_entity.id
_entity.type
_entity.pdbx_description
1 polymer ?
#
loop_
_entity_poly.entity_id
_entity_poly.type
_entity_poly.pdbx_seq_one_letter_code
_entity_poly.pdbx_strand_id
1 'polypeptide(L)'
;MAATSTTATWILTLIGNLMCLFLGVQAFRFWLAKDWPRVGTALLGVMVLSTLVFNPRLPMELASKLRAFVAKDLEAEPSPSEHGAGASDGPRHTDSSPPWGTIATVVGAIAAVVVLLLLAGALAAYLHRRRERAQAHQRRTGELVQRRAELEARHDAVREAYGDFEMNLLDNLHRLALADVNVPQTARLIDALDAARDARISTAPEALDAYRKTITALDLAWKSADHHARTTGARYLPPAERRNIEQAQAALAVALDERGYAPQRQIALRRALTLIESVIPVPKEAIAALEMNTRPALAKN
;
A
#
# COMPACT_ATOMS: atom_id res chain seq x y z
N MET A 1 65.91 -30.95 32.36
CA MET A 1 64.48 -31.17 32.09
C MET A 1 63.76 -29.82 32.10
N ALA A 2 63.69 -29.11 30.96
CA ALA A 2 63.00 -27.81 30.85
C ALA A 2 62.42 -27.54 29.44
N ALA A 3 62.36 -28.56 28.57
CA ALA A 3 61.96 -28.42 27.17
C ALA A 3 60.48 -28.78 26.88
N THR A 4 59.72 -29.21 27.90
CA THR A 4 58.34 -29.70 27.71
C THR A 4 57.25 -28.63 27.83
N SER A 5 57.56 -27.42 28.30
CA SER A 5 56.55 -26.37 28.52
C SER A 5 56.20 -25.57 27.25
N THR A 6 57.13 -25.45 26.30
CA THR A 6 56.98 -24.64 25.08
C THR A 6 56.10 -25.32 24.02
N THR A 7 56.13 -26.65 23.92
CA THR A 7 55.29 -27.38 22.96
C THR A 7 53.82 -27.37 23.36
N ALA A 8 53.51 -27.47 24.65
CA ALA A 8 52.14 -27.42 25.17
C ALA A 8 51.46 -26.06 24.93
N THR A 9 52.21 -24.96 25.07
CA THR A 9 51.69 -23.60 24.82
C THR A 9 51.42 -23.36 23.34
N TRP A 10 52.26 -23.90 22.46
CA TRP A 10 52.08 -23.79 21.01
C TRP A 10 50.87 -24.59 20.49
N ILE A 11 50.63 -25.78 21.05
CA ILE A 11 49.45 -26.58 20.70
C ILE A 11 48.15 -25.87 21.13
N LEU A 12 48.15 -25.23 22.29
CA LEU A 12 46.96 -24.54 22.81
C LEU A 12 46.57 -23.32 21.94
N THR A 13 47.55 -22.54 21.48
CA THR A 13 47.29 -21.40 20.58
C THR A 13 46.84 -21.85 19.20
N LEU A 14 47.37 -22.98 18.71
CA LEU A 14 46.93 -23.56 17.44
C LEU A 14 45.47 -24.02 17.48
N ILE A 15 45.07 -24.69 18.57
CA ILE A 15 43.68 -25.11 18.80
C ILE A 15 42.75 -23.90 18.92
N GLY A 16 43.16 -22.86 19.67
CA GLY A 16 42.39 -21.62 19.80
C GLY A 16 42.17 -20.92 18.45
N ASN A 17 43.20 -20.81 17.62
CA ASN A 17 43.09 -20.21 16.29
C ASN A 17 42.19 -21.02 15.36
N LEU A 18 42.29 -22.35 15.40
CA LEU A 18 41.44 -23.24 14.60
C LEU A 18 39.96 -23.11 14.98
N MET A 19 39.67 -23.00 16.28
CA MET A 19 38.32 -22.82 16.80
C MET A 19 37.74 -21.45 16.44
N CYS A 20 38.55 -20.38 16.46
CA CYS A 20 38.17 -19.06 15.95
C CYS A 20 37.85 -19.06 14.45
N LEU A 21 38.66 -19.74 13.63
CA LEU A 21 38.41 -19.89 12.19
C LEU A 21 37.11 -20.65 11.93
N PHE A 22 36.87 -21.74 12.66
CA PHE A 22 35.64 -22.53 12.52
C PHE A 22 34.38 -21.72 12.86
N LEU A 23 34.41 -20.96 13.95
CA LEU A 23 33.30 -20.08 14.34
C LEU A 23 33.12 -18.91 13.35
N GLY A 24 34.21 -18.37 12.79
CA GLY A 24 34.15 -17.37 11.72
C GLY A 24 33.45 -17.90 10.46
N VAL A 25 33.78 -19.12 10.03
CA VAL A 25 33.14 -19.79 8.90
C VAL A 25 31.66 -20.07 9.18
N GLN A 26 31.30 -20.49 10.40
CA GLN A 26 29.91 -20.66 10.82
C GLN A 26 29.12 -19.34 10.76
N ALA A 27 29.68 -18.25 11.30
CA ALA A 27 29.07 -16.92 11.26
C ALA A 27 28.87 -16.43 9.81
N PHE A 28 29.86 -16.66 8.94
CA PHE A 28 29.75 -16.34 7.51
C PHE A 28 28.66 -17.15 6.80
N ARG A 29 28.55 -18.45 7.12
CA ARG A 29 27.49 -19.30 6.58
C ARG A 29 26.10 -18.85 7.03
N PHE A 30 25.93 -18.46 8.29
CA PHE A 30 24.67 -17.91 8.80
C PHE A 30 24.34 -16.53 8.22
N TRP A 31 25.36 -15.72 7.92
CA TRP A 31 25.20 -14.47 7.20
C TRP A 31 24.67 -14.68 5.78
N LEU A 32 25.20 -15.68 5.05
CA LEU A 32 24.62 -16.11 3.76
C LEU A 32 23.18 -16.60 3.89
N ALA A 33 22.83 -17.25 5.00
CA ALA A 33 21.49 -17.80 5.24
C ALA A 33 20.45 -16.76 5.72
N LYS A 34 20.82 -15.48 5.91
CA LYS A 34 19.94 -14.40 6.43
C LYS A 34 19.35 -14.65 7.85
N ASP A 35 19.89 -15.61 8.60
CA ASP A 35 19.48 -15.93 9.97
C ASP A 35 20.19 -15.02 11.00
N TRP A 36 19.84 -13.72 10.98
CA TRP A 36 20.43 -12.67 11.81
C TRP A 36 20.54 -12.94 13.33
N PRO A 37 19.57 -13.57 14.02
CA PRO A 37 19.72 -13.84 15.45
C PRO A 37 20.85 -14.84 15.77
N ARG A 38 21.13 -15.79 14.87
CA ARG A 38 22.20 -16.79 15.05
C ARG A 38 23.59 -16.23 14.70
N VAL A 39 23.64 -15.27 13.78
CA VAL A 39 24.87 -14.52 13.47
C VAL A 39 25.36 -13.75 14.71
N GLY A 40 24.44 -13.11 15.45
CA GLY A 40 24.75 -12.39 16.68
C GLY A 40 25.38 -13.27 17.76
N THR A 41 24.81 -14.45 18.01
CA THR A 41 25.34 -15.39 19.02
C THR A 41 26.70 -15.98 18.62
N ALA A 42 26.90 -16.26 17.33
CA ALA A 42 28.18 -16.78 16.84
C ALA A 42 29.30 -15.75 16.98
N LEU A 43 29.04 -14.48 16.64
CA LEU A 43 30.01 -13.39 16.79
C LEU A 43 30.38 -13.13 18.27
N LEU A 44 29.39 -13.19 19.17
CA LEU A 44 29.62 -13.03 20.60
C LEU A 44 30.47 -14.18 21.17
N GLY A 45 30.25 -15.40 20.68
CA GLY A 45 31.08 -16.57 21.00
C GLY A 45 32.54 -16.43 20.54
N VAL A 46 32.76 -15.95 19.31
CA VAL A 46 34.13 -15.67 18.79
C VAL A 46 34.81 -14.60 19.61
N MET A 47 34.10 -13.53 19.95
CA MET A 47 34.65 -12.42 20.73
C MET A 47 35.08 -12.88 22.12
N VAL A 48 34.24 -13.62 22.84
CA VAL A 48 34.56 -14.14 24.18
C VAL A 48 35.74 -15.12 24.12
N LEU A 49 35.74 -16.03 23.15
CA LEU A 49 36.80 -17.03 23.01
C LEU A 49 38.16 -16.39 22.64
N SER A 50 38.15 -15.42 21.72
CA SER A 50 39.34 -14.67 21.34
C SER A 50 39.90 -13.88 22.54
N THR A 51 39.02 -13.29 23.35
CA THR A 51 39.43 -12.57 24.57
C THR A 51 40.06 -13.52 25.61
N LEU A 52 39.52 -14.74 25.76
CA LEU A 52 40.06 -15.77 26.66
C LEU A 52 41.43 -16.32 26.21
N VAL A 53 41.62 -16.54 24.90
CA VAL A 53 42.86 -17.09 24.36
C VAL A 53 44.00 -16.07 24.43
N PHE A 54 43.73 -14.79 24.17
CA PHE A 54 44.77 -13.76 24.13
C PHE A 54 45.10 -13.15 25.49
N ASN A 55 44.26 -13.32 26.50
CA ASN A 55 44.53 -12.79 27.85
C ASN A 55 44.08 -13.76 28.96
N PRO A 56 44.82 -14.85 29.20
CA PRO A 56 44.43 -15.91 30.14
C PRO A 56 44.41 -15.45 31.62
N ARG A 57 44.92 -14.24 31.92
CA ARG A 57 44.89 -13.65 33.27
C ARG A 57 43.62 -12.86 33.56
N LEU A 58 42.90 -12.38 32.52
CA LEU A 58 41.63 -11.68 32.69
C LEU A 58 40.55 -12.49 33.44
N PRO A 59 40.34 -13.81 33.21
CA PRO A 59 39.33 -14.54 33.97
C PRO A 59 39.67 -14.64 35.46
N MET A 60 40.95 -14.71 35.83
CA MET A 60 41.34 -14.67 37.25
C MET A 60 41.17 -13.27 37.86
N GLU A 61 41.47 -12.20 37.11
CA GLU A 61 41.21 -10.83 37.58
C GLU A 61 39.71 -10.50 37.66
N LEU A 62 38.90 -10.98 36.72
CA LEU A 62 37.45 -10.83 36.78
C LEU A 62 36.85 -11.67 37.89
N ALA A 63 37.34 -12.89 38.12
CA ALA A 63 36.93 -13.70 39.26
C ALA A 63 37.32 -13.06 40.59
N SER A 64 38.52 -12.47 40.69
CA SER A 64 38.94 -11.77 41.91
C SER A 64 38.19 -10.47 42.11
N LYS A 65 37.90 -9.71 41.05
CA LYS A 65 37.07 -8.48 41.11
C LYS A 65 35.61 -8.78 41.39
N LEU A 66 35.02 -9.84 40.82
CA LEU A 66 33.66 -10.29 41.14
C LEU A 66 33.59 -10.78 42.59
N ARG A 67 34.58 -11.53 43.06
CA ARG A 67 34.68 -11.94 44.47
C ARG A 67 34.86 -10.73 45.40
N ALA A 68 35.65 -9.75 45.00
CA ALA A 68 35.83 -8.51 45.73
C ALA A 68 34.57 -7.63 45.69
N PHE A 69 33.81 -7.62 44.60
CA PHE A 69 32.55 -6.89 44.47
C PHE A 69 31.47 -7.53 45.35
N VAL A 70 31.39 -8.85 45.35
CA VAL A 70 30.49 -9.63 46.23
C VAL A 70 30.88 -9.49 47.70
N ALA A 71 32.18 -9.40 48.02
CA ALA A 71 32.64 -9.14 49.38
C ALA A 71 32.42 -7.68 49.83
N LYS A 72 32.49 -6.72 48.89
CA LYS A 72 32.34 -5.29 49.16
C LYS A 72 30.89 -4.86 49.42
N ASP A 73 29.91 -5.69 49.05
CA ASP A 73 28.50 -5.49 49.43
C ASP A 73 28.17 -6.02 50.85
N LEU A 74 29.10 -6.67 51.55
CA LEU A 74 28.83 -7.32 52.84
C LEU A 74 29.46 -6.65 54.08
N GLU A 75 30.44 -5.77 53.94
CA GLU A 75 31.05 -5.09 55.09
C GLU A 75 31.39 -3.62 54.77
N ALA A 76 30.68 -2.72 55.46
CA ALA A 76 30.97 -1.31 55.53
C ALA A 76 31.46 -0.98 56.96
N GLU A 77 32.75 -0.73 57.14
CA GLU A 77 33.29 0.44 57.85
C GLU A 77 34.83 0.47 57.83
N PRO A 78 35.47 1.65 58.01
CA PRO A 78 36.87 1.90 57.69
C PRO A 78 37.76 2.08 58.94
N SER A 79 39.10 2.00 58.75
CA SER A 79 40.17 2.85 59.34
C SER A 79 41.56 2.14 59.21
N PRO A 80 42.73 2.73 59.57
CA PRO A 80 43.72 3.28 58.64
C PRO A 80 45.17 2.79 58.93
N SER A 81 46.19 3.50 58.40
CA SER A 81 47.65 3.48 58.72
C SER A 81 48.47 2.24 58.30
N GLU A 82 49.78 2.26 58.05
CA GLU A 82 50.83 3.25 57.73
C GLU A 82 52.12 2.45 57.39
N HIS A 83 53.05 3.06 56.66
CA HIS A 83 54.53 2.92 56.70
C HIS A 83 55.26 1.58 56.47
N GLY A 84 56.30 1.65 55.62
CA GLY A 84 57.40 0.67 55.57
C GLY A 84 58.41 0.95 54.46
N ALA A 85 59.46 1.70 54.77
CA ALA A 85 60.60 1.99 53.91
C ALA A 85 61.50 0.77 53.65
N GLY A 86 62.17 0.73 52.50
CA GLY A 86 63.23 -0.23 52.20
C GLY A 86 63.88 0.01 50.84
N ALA A 87 64.96 0.76 50.82
CA ALA A 87 65.84 0.97 49.68
C ALA A 87 66.78 -0.23 49.49
N SER A 88 66.96 -0.68 48.24
CA SER A 88 68.16 -1.41 47.81
C SER A 88 68.35 -1.23 46.30
N ASP A 89 69.56 -0.79 45.95
CA ASP A 89 70.01 -0.37 44.63
C ASP A 89 70.77 -1.50 43.92
N GLY A 90 70.62 -1.59 42.59
CA GLY A 90 71.42 -2.37 41.64
C GLY A 90 70.87 -3.73 41.15
N PRO A 91 71.20 -4.22 39.94
CA PRO A 91 71.67 -3.55 38.71
C PRO A 91 70.64 -3.65 37.55
N ARG A 92 70.76 -2.74 36.57
CA ARG A 92 69.94 -2.71 35.33
C ARG A 92 69.99 -4.05 34.58
N HIS A 93 68.90 -4.80 34.66
CA HIS A 93 68.52 -5.73 33.60
C HIS A 93 67.85 -4.94 32.49
N THR A 94 68.37 -5.05 31.28
CA THR A 94 67.72 -4.57 30.07
C THR A 94 66.41 -5.35 29.90
N ASP A 95 65.29 -4.72 30.25
CA ASP A 95 63.96 -5.20 29.94
C ASP A 95 63.78 -5.28 28.41
N SER A 96 64.19 -6.39 27.83
CA SER A 96 63.57 -6.93 26.63
C SER A 96 62.19 -7.48 27.01
N SER A 97 61.33 -6.59 27.52
CA SER A 97 59.89 -6.83 27.58
C SER A 97 59.44 -7.15 26.15
N PRO A 98 58.85 -8.33 25.90
CA PRO A 98 58.33 -8.64 24.57
C PRO A 98 57.36 -7.54 24.19
N PRO A 99 57.22 -7.18 22.90
CA PRO A 99 56.49 -6.00 22.45
C PRO A 99 54.97 -6.19 22.55
N TRP A 100 54.46 -6.72 23.67
CA TRP A 100 53.05 -6.86 24.03
C TRP A 100 52.28 -5.54 23.88
N GLY A 101 52.95 -4.39 24.07
CA GLY A 101 52.38 -3.07 23.80
C GLY A 101 51.98 -2.88 22.31
N THR A 102 52.78 -3.37 21.37
CA THR A 102 52.44 -3.33 19.93
C THR A 102 51.38 -4.37 19.55
N ILE A 103 51.36 -5.53 20.22
CA ILE A 103 50.33 -6.54 20.00
C ILE A 103 48.97 -6.04 20.52
N ALA A 104 48.94 -5.38 21.68
CA ALA A 104 47.73 -4.81 22.26
C ALA A 104 47.13 -3.68 21.39
N THR A 105 47.95 -2.82 20.78
CA THR A 105 47.46 -1.77 19.88
C THR A 105 46.92 -2.34 18.57
N VAL A 106 47.57 -3.36 17.99
CA VAL A 106 47.09 -4.03 16.77
C VAL A 106 45.77 -4.77 17.04
N VAL A 107 45.66 -5.47 18.17
CA VAL A 107 44.42 -6.17 18.55
C VAL A 107 43.29 -5.16 18.84
N GLY A 108 43.57 -4.06 19.53
CA GLY A 108 42.60 -2.98 19.76
C GLY A 108 42.11 -2.34 18.46
N ALA A 109 43.01 -2.12 17.49
CA ALA A 109 42.65 -1.59 16.18
C ALA A 109 41.75 -2.56 15.39
N ILE A 110 42.07 -3.86 15.40
CA ILE A 110 41.24 -4.88 14.74
C ILE A 110 39.84 -4.94 15.40
N ALA A 111 39.77 -4.93 16.74
CA ALA A 111 38.50 -4.93 17.45
C ALA A 111 37.64 -3.70 17.12
N ALA A 112 38.25 -2.51 17.04
CA ALA A 112 37.55 -1.28 16.65
C ALA A 112 37.00 -1.38 15.22
N VAL A 113 37.77 -1.93 14.27
CA VAL A 113 37.32 -2.14 12.89
C VAL A 113 36.15 -3.13 12.84
N VAL A 114 36.21 -4.22 13.60
CA VAL A 114 35.11 -5.19 13.67
C VAL A 114 33.84 -4.55 14.22
N VAL A 115 33.94 -3.78 15.31
CA VAL A 115 32.79 -3.06 15.88
C VAL A 115 32.21 -2.08 14.86
N LEU A 116 33.06 -1.34 14.14
CA LEU A 116 32.63 -0.38 13.12
C LEU A 116 31.92 -1.07 11.94
N LEU A 117 32.41 -2.23 11.50
CA LEU A 117 31.76 -3.04 10.46
C LEU A 117 30.41 -3.60 10.93
N LEU A 118 30.30 -4.03 12.19
CA LEU A 118 29.03 -4.49 12.76
C LEU A 118 28.01 -3.37 12.89
N LEU A 119 28.43 -2.18 13.33
CA LEU A 119 27.59 -0.98 13.38
C LEU A 119 27.14 -0.56 11.98
N ALA A 120 28.04 -0.56 11.00
CA ALA A 120 27.72 -0.28 9.60
C ALA A 120 26.72 -1.29 9.03
N GLY A 121 26.92 -2.60 9.30
CA GLY A 121 26.00 -3.66 8.90
C GLY A 121 24.64 -3.55 9.55
N ALA A 122 24.58 -3.23 10.85
CA ALA A 122 23.34 -3.00 11.59
C ALA A 122 22.58 -1.77 11.05
N LEU A 123 23.30 -0.69 10.76
CA LEU A 123 22.73 0.52 10.16
C LEU A 123 22.18 0.23 8.74
N ALA A 124 22.93 -0.49 7.92
CA ALA A 124 22.48 -0.90 6.59
C ALA A 124 21.22 -1.80 6.65
N ALA A 125 21.18 -2.76 7.58
CA ALA A 125 20.03 -3.61 7.80
C ALA A 125 18.80 -2.82 8.31
N TYR A 126 19.00 -1.85 9.20
CA TYR A 126 17.95 -0.95 9.67
C TYR A 126 17.36 -0.11 8.54
N LEU A 127 18.21 0.49 7.70
CA LEU A 127 17.78 1.28 6.54
C LEU A 127 17.05 0.40 5.51
N HIS A 128 17.51 -0.83 5.26
CA HIS A 128 16.82 -1.78 4.39
C HIS A 128 15.42 -2.13 4.90
N ARG A 129 15.28 -2.48 6.18
CA ARG A 129 13.96 -2.78 6.79
C ARG A 129 13.03 -1.58 6.73
N ARG A 130 13.56 -0.37 6.92
CA ARG A 130 12.78 0.87 6.80
C ARG A 130 12.26 1.07 5.37
N ARG A 131 13.09 0.79 4.36
CA ARG A 131 12.68 0.84 2.94
C ARG A 131 11.65 -0.23 2.61
N GLU A 132 11.82 -1.46 3.08
CA GLU A 132 10.85 -2.54 2.88
C GLU A 132 9.48 -2.22 3.49
N ARG A 133 9.45 -1.67 4.71
CA ARG A 133 8.20 -1.20 5.34
C ARG A 133 7.56 -0.08 4.52
N ALA A 134 8.34 0.92 4.10
CA ALA A 134 7.83 2.02 3.27
C ALA A 134 7.25 1.51 1.94
N GLN A 135 7.94 0.58 1.27
CA GLN A 135 7.46 -0.05 0.04
C GLN A 135 6.20 -0.89 0.28
N ALA A 136 6.12 -1.65 1.37
CA ALA A 136 4.93 -2.42 1.71
C ALA A 136 3.72 -1.51 1.96
N HIS A 137 3.92 -0.38 2.65
CA HIS A 137 2.87 0.63 2.81
C HIS A 137 2.45 1.24 1.48
N GLN A 138 3.41 1.63 0.63
CA GLN A 138 3.13 2.18 -0.70
C GLN A 138 2.35 1.21 -1.60
N ARG A 139 2.69 -0.09 -1.57
CA ARG A 139 1.97 -1.12 -2.32
C ARG A 139 0.52 -1.23 -1.86
N ARG A 140 0.29 -1.30 -0.54
CA ARG A 140 -1.07 -1.35 0.03
C ARG A 140 -1.89 -0.11 -0.34
N THR A 141 -1.31 1.09 -0.24
CA THR A 141 -2.01 2.31 -0.63
C THR A 141 -2.29 2.34 -2.14
N GLY A 142 -1.34 1.89 -2.96
CA GLY A 142 -1.51 1.79 -4.41
C GLY A 142 -2.62 0.82 -4.81
N GLU A 143 -2.68 -0.35 -4.18
CA GLU A 143 -3.76 -1.33 -4.39
C GLU A 143 -5.14 -0.78 -4.01
N LEU A 144 -5.25 -0.03 -2.91
CA LEU A 144 -6.51 0.59 -2.49
C LEU A 144 -6.96 1.68 -3.48
N VAL A 145 -6.02 2.51 -3.96
CA VAL A 145 -6.30 3.54 -4.97
C VAL A 145 -6.75 2.91 -6.29
N GLN A 146 -6.08 1.84 -6.74
CA GLN A 146 -6.46 1.12 -7.95
C GLN A 146 -7.88 0.53 -7.83
N ARG A 147 -8.18 -0.18 -6.73
CA ARG A 147 -9.52 -0.73 -6.48
C ARG A 147 -10.59 0.35 -6.43
N ARG A 148 -10.29 1.51 -5.86
CA ARG A 148 -11.22 2.63 -5.83
C ARG A 148 -11.48 3.17 -7.25
N ALA A 149 -10.42 3.35 -8.04
CA ALA A 149 -10.53 3.81 -9.42
C ALA A 149 -11.36 2.84 -10.29
N GLU A 150 -11.20 1.52 -10.11
CA GLU A 150 -12.03 0.51 -10.79
C GLU A 150 -13.53 0.65 -10.46
N LEU A 151 -13.86 0.95 -9.21
CA LEU A 151 -15.25 1.18 -8.78
C LEU A 151 -15.81 2.50 -9.31
N GLU A 152 -14.99 3.55 -9.34
CA GLU A 152 -15.34 4.85 -9.93
C GLU A 152 -15.60 4.71 -11.44
N ALA A 153 -14.77 3.97 -12.17
CA ALA A 153 -15.00 3.71 -13.59
C ALA A 153 -16.32 2.97 -13.86
N ARG A 154 -16.71 2.01 -13.01
CA ARG A 154 -18.01 1.32 -13.12
C ARG A 154 -19.19 2.26 -12.84
N HIS A 155 -19.06 3.11 -11.82
CA HIS A 155 -20.07 4.13 -11.52
C HIS A 155 -20.24 5.08 -12.71
N ASP A 156 -19.14 5.61 -13.23
CA ASP A 156 -19.17 6.55 -14.35
C ASP A 156 -19.75 5.89 -15.61
N ALA A 157 -19.47 4.60 -15.86
CA ALA A 157 -20.06 3.87 -16.99
C ALA A 157 -21.60 3.76 -16.90
N VAL A 158 -22.17 3.50 -15.72
CA VAL A 158 -23.63 3.49 -15.55
C VAL A 158 -24.21 4.89 -15.70
N ARG A 159 -23.54 5.90 -15.14
CA ARG A 159 -23.97 7.29 -15.22
C ARG A 159 -23.93 7.82 -16.66
N GLU A 160 -22.91 7.47 -17.42
CA GLU A 160 -22.78 7.80 -18.83
C GLU A 160 -23.87 7.11 -19.64
N ALA A 161 -24.08 5.79 -19.45
CA ALA A 161 -25.14 5.06 -20.16
C ALA A 161 -26.56 5.59 -19.87
N TYR A 162 -26.81 6.04 -18.64
CA TYR A 162 -28.07 6.69 -18.27
C TYR A 162 -28.15 8.12 -18.84
N GLY A 163 -27.06 8.89 -18.81
CA GLY A 163 -26.98 10.21 -19.42
C GLY A 163 -27.17 10.20 -20.94
N ASP A 164 -26.61 9.21 -21.63
CA ASP A 164 -26.79 8.99 -23.07
C ASP A 164 -28.26 8.75 -23.42
N PHE A 165 -28.98 8.03 -22.55
CA PHE A 165 -30.41 7.83 -22.68
C PHE A 165 -31.17 9.14 -22.48
N GLU A 166 -30.87 9.90 -21.42
CA GLU A 166 -31.55 11.18 -21.13
C GLU A 166 -31.30 12.23 -22.23
N MET A 167 -30.09 12.31 -22.76
CA MET A 167 -29.75 13.24 -23.85
C MET A 167 -30.44 12.88 -25.17
N ASN A 168 -30.66 11.59 -25.45
CA ASN A 168 -31.22 11.11 -26.71
C ASN A 168 -32.56 10.40 -26.49
N LEU A 169 -33.48 11.05 -25.74
CA LEU A 169 -34.77 10.45 -25.41
C LEU A 169 -35.62 10.12 -26.65
N LEU A 170 -35.56 10.97 -27.69
CA LEU A 170 -36.31 10.79 -28.94
C LEU A 170 -35.88 9.52 -29.70
N ASP A 171 -34.58 9.21 -29.69
CA ASP A 171 -34.06 7.98 -30.30
C ASP A 171 -34.36 6.75 -29.43
N ASN A 172 -34.55 6.96 -28.13
CA ASN A 172 -34.83 5.94 -27.13
C ASN A 172 -36.30 5.87 -26.71
N LEU A 173 -37.26 6.31 -27.53
CA LEU A 173 -38.70 6.23 -27.20
C LEU A 173 -39.17 4.80 -26.88
N HIS A 174 -38.49 3.78 -27.38
CA HIS A 174 -38.77 2.38 -27.07
C HIS A 174 -38.36 1.97 -25.64
N ARG A 175 -37.64 2.83 -24.91
CA ARG A 175 -37.18 2.65 -23.51
C ARG A 175 -37.83 3.69 -22.56
N LEU A 176 -38.98 4.24 -22.93
CA LEU A 176 -39.61 5.36 -22.19
C LEU A 176 -39.87 5.09 -20.71
N ALA A 177 -40.10 3.84 -20.33
CA ALA A 177 -40.28 3.45 -18.93
C ALA A 177 -39.07 3.81 -18.04
N LEU A 178 -37.88 3.98 -18.62
CA LEU A 178 -36.66 4.39 -17.92
C LEU A 178 -36.67 5.88 -17.53
N ALA A 179 -37.53 6.70 -18.15
CA ALA A 179 -37.70 8.11 -17.80
C ALA A 179 -38.82 8.35 -16.76
N ASP A 180 -39.64 7.34 -16.47
CA ASP A 180 -40.76 7.45 -15.54
C ASP A 180 -40.38 6.91 -14.15
N VAL A 181 -40.30 7.81 -13.16
CA VAL A 181 -39.97 7.48 -11.77
C VAL A 181 -41.09 6.67 -11.07
N ASN A 182 -42.32 6.69 -11.59
CA ASN A 182 -43.40 5.87 -11.05
C ASN A 182 -43.19 4.37 -11.33
N VAL A 183 -42.35 4.02 -12.31
CA VAL A 183 -41.97 2.65 -12.60
C VAL A 183 -41.04 2.15 -11.48
N PRO A 184 -41.38 1.06 -10.76
CA PRO A 184 -40.63 0.62 -9.59
C PRO A 184 -39.15 0.32 -9.85
N GLN A 185 -38.82 -0.17 -11.05
CA GLN A 185 -37.44 -0.47 -11.45
C GLN A 185 -36.64 0.82 -11.66
N THR A 186 -37.26 1.85 -12.22
CA THR A 186 -36.65 3.17 -12.44
C THR A 186 -36.47 3.90 -11.12
N ALA A 187 -37.46 3.88 -10.23
CA ALA A 187 -37.32 4.43 -8.87
C ALA A 187 -36.09 3.86 -8.14
N ARG A 188 -35.94 2.52 -8.17
CA ARG A 188 -34.77 1.84 -7.57
C ARG A 188 -33.45 2.24 -8.22
N LEU A 189 -33.43 2.51 -9.53
CA LEU A 189 -32.25 3.01 -10.22
C LEU A 189 -31.87 4.41 -9.70
N ILE A 190 -32.85 5.31 -9.58
CA ILE A 190 -32.62 6.67 -9.06
C ILE A 190 -32.11 6.62 -7.61
N ASP A 191 -32.74 5.80 -6.76
CA ASP A 191 -32.30 5.59 -5.37
C ASP A 191 -30.85 5.05 -5.32
N ALA A 192 -30.52 4.10 -6.21
CA ALA A 192 -29.18 3.53 -6.27
C ALA A 192 -28.13 4.52 -6.80
N LEU A 193 -28.49 5.41 -7.73
CA LEU A 193 -27.63 6.49 -8.21
C LEU A 193 -27.32 7.48 -7.09
N ASP A 194 -28.32 7.85 -6.29
CA ASP A 194 -28.13 8.74 -5.15
C ASP A 194 -27.26 8.11 -4.06
N ALA A 195 -27.57 6.86 -3.69
CA ALA A 195 -26.75 6.11 -2.75
C ALA A 195 -25.29 5.97 -3.22
N ALA A 196 -25.06 5.75 -4.52
CA ALA A 196 -23.71 5.64 -5.09
C ALA A 196 -22.97 6.98 -5.05
N ARG A 197 -23.67 8.09 -5.29
CA ARG A 197 -23.13 9.45 -5.16
C ARG A 197 -22.67 9.73 -3.73
N ASP A 198 -23.50 9.40 -2.74
CA ASP A 198 -23.19 9.61 -1.33
C ASP A 198 -22.01 8.74 -0.87
N ALA A 199 -22.02 7.47 -1.27
CA ALA A 199 -20.94 6.54 -0.95
C ALA A 199 -19.59 6.95 -1.57
N ARG A 200 -19.60 7.66 -2.72
CA ARG A 200 -18.39 8.21 -3.33
C ARG A 200 -17.73 9.31 -2.48
N ILE A 201 -18.54 10.16 -1.85
CA ILE A 201 -18.07 11.31 -1.06
C ILE A 201 -17.61 10.88 0.34
N SER A 202 -18.12 9.73 0.83
CA SER A 202 -17.78 9.21 2.15
C SER A 202 -16.28 8.98 2.34
N THR A 203 -15.75 9.48 3.47
CA THR A 203 -14.37 9.31 3.93
C THR A 203 -14.23 8.31 5.08
N ALA A 204 -15.30 7.58 5.39
CA ALA A 204 -15.31 6.61 6.48
C ALA A 204 -14.27 5.48 6.27
N PRO A 205 -13.74 4.88 7.34
CA PRO A 205 -12.77 3.77 7.22
C PRO A 205 -13.28 2.57 6.42
N GLU A 206 -14.58 2.31 6.47
CA GLU A 206 -15.26 1.22 5.74
C GLU A 206 -15.83 1.67 4.38
N ALA A 207 -15.54 2.90 3.95
CA ALA A 207 -16.16 3.51 2.77
C ALA A 207 -15.93 2.72 1.49
N LEU A 208 -14.77 2.05 1.32
CA LEU A 208 -14.49 1.31 0.09
C LEU A 208 -15.39 0.08 -0.07
N ASP A 209 -15.66 -0.65 1.01
CA ASP A 209 -16.50 -1.84 0.97
C ASP A 209 -17.99 -1.47 0.92
N ALA A 210 -18.39 -0.39 1.61
CA ALA A 210 -19.71 0.20 1.44
C ALA A 210 -19.93 0.67 -0.01
N TYR A 211 -18.98 1.41 -0.59
CA TYR A 211 -19.03 1.87 -1.97
C TYR A 211 -19.13 0.70 -2.95
N ARG A 212 -18.34 -0.36 -2.76
CA ARG A 212 -18.43 -1.58 -3.59
C ARG A 212 -19.83 -2.20 -3.58
N LYS A 213 -20.46 -2.31 -2.42
CA LYS A 213 -21.83 -2.83 -2.29
C LYS A 213 -22.81 -1.95 -3.04
N THR A 214 -22.71 -0.63 -2.88
CA THR A 214 -23.59 0.32 -3.55
C THR A 214 -23.42 0.31 -5.06
N ILE A 215 -22.18 0.25 -5.58
CA ILE A 215 -21.93 0.12 -7.03
C ILE A 215 -22.50 -1.19 -7.58
N THR A 216 -22.41 -2.29 -6.82
CA THR A 216 -23.01 -3.56 -7.24
C THR A 216 -24.55 -3.47 -7.29
N ALA A 217 -25.16 -2.77 -6.33
CA ALA A 217 -26.60 -2.51 -6.32
C ALA A 217 -27.01 -1.60 -7.49
N LEU A 218 -26.22 -0.56 -7.78
CA LEU A 218 -26.43 0.33 -8.93
C LEU A 218 -26.38 -0.43 -10.25
N ASP A 219 -25.36 -1.26 -10.47
CA ASP A 219 -25.25 -2.08 -11.69
C ASP A 219 -26.45 -3.01 -11.88
N LEU A 220 -26.93 -3.60 -10.79
CA LEU A 220 -28.10 -4.48 -10.83
C LEU A 220 -29.39 -3.69 -11.10
N ALA A 221 -29.57 -2.54 -10.45
CA ALA A 221 -30.70 -1.66 -10.66
C ALA A 221 -30.74 -1.15 -12.11
N TRP A 222 -29.60 -0.75 -12.66
CA TRP A 222 -29.45 -0.36 -14.06
C TRP A 222 -29.88 -1.46 -15.02
N LYS A 223 -29.31 -2.67 -14.88
CA LYS A 223 -29.66 -3.81 -15.74
C LYS A 223 -31.13 -4.18 -15.63
N SER A 224 -31.69 -4.15 -14.43
CA SER A 224 -33.11 -4.44 -14.20
C SER A 224 -34.01 -3.39 -14.85
N ALA A 225 -33.69 -2.10 -14.71
CA ALA A 225 -34.46 -1.00 -15.27
C ALA A 225 -34.35 -0.99 -16.81
N ASP A 226 -33.14 -1.13 -17.36
CA ASP A 226 -32.93 -1.19 -18.81
C ASP A 226 -33.64 -2.40 -19.45
N HIS A 227 -33.51 -3.58 -18.83
CA HIS A 227 -34.20 -4.76 -19.31
C HIS A 227 -35.72 -4.59 -19.28
N HIS A 228 -36.27 -4.04 -18.20
CA HIS A 228 -37.70 -3.76 -18.08
C HIS A 228 -38.17 -2.75 -19.12
N ALA A 229 -37.41 -1.68 -19.33
CA ALA A 229 -37.74 -0.65 -20.32
C ALA A 229 -37.78 -1.23 -21.74
N ARG A 230 -36.82 -2.08 -22.10
CA ARG A 230 -36.79 -2.75 -23.41
C ARG A 230 -37.90 -3.78 -23.60
N THR A 231 -38.26 -4.52 -22.55
CA THR A 231 -39.32 -5.56 -22.64
C THR A 231 -40.72 -4.97 -22.61
N THR A 232 -40.96 -3.97 -21.76
CA THR A 232 -42.26 -3.33 -21.62
C THR A 232 -42.50 -2.32 -22.73
N GLY A 233 -41.49 -1.55 -23.13
CA GLY A 233 -41.61 -0.49 -24.13
C GLY A 233 -42.71 0.49 -23.76
N ALA A 234 -43.62 0.79 -24.70
CA ALA A 234 -44.79 1.65 -24.45
C ALA A 234 -46.00 0.91 -23.84
N ARG A 235 -45.87 -0.38 -23.46
CA ARG A 235 -47.01 -1.18 -22.97
C ARG A 235 -47.50 -0.78 -21.58
N TYR A 236 -46.68 -0.10 -20.78
CA TYR A 236 -47.09 0.40 -19.46
C TYR A 236 -48.03 1.61 -19.55
N LEU A 237 -48.07 2.29 -20.70
CA LEU A 237 -48.92 3.46 -20.93
C LEU A 237 -50.38 3.07 -21.21
N PRO A 238 -51.34 3.95 -20.92
CA PRO A 238 -52.73 3.81 -21.36
C PRO A 238 -52.82 3.57 -22.88
N PRO A 239 -53.86 2.83 -23.37
CA PRO A 239 -53.95 2.47 -24.78
C PRO A 239 -53.97 3.66 -25.75
N ALA A 240 -54.51 4.81 -25.34
CA ALA A 240 -54.52 6.02 -26.15
C ALA A 240 -53.11 6.62 -26.30
N GLU A 241 -52.40 6.78 -25.19
CA GLU A 241 -51.02 7.30 -25.15
C GLU A 241 -50.05 6.36 -25.87
N ARG A 242 -50.21 5.04 -25.69
CA ARG A 242 -49.42 4.05 -26.42
C ARG A 242 -49.54 4.21 -27.94
N ARG A 243 -50.76 4.43 -28.45
CA ARG A 243 -50.98 4.69 -29.88
C ARG A 243 -50.29 5.99 -30.33
N ASN A 244 -50.30 7.03 -29.49
CA ASN A 244 -49.62 8.28 -29.80
C ASN A 244 -48.09 8.09 -29.89
N ILE A 245 -47.49 7.31 -28.99
CA ILE A 245 -46.06 6.98 -29.05
C ILE A 245 -45.73 6.14 -30.29
N GLU A 246 -46.51 5.11 -30.60
CA GLU A 246 -46.32 4.30 -31.83
C GLU A 246 -46.40 5.16 -33.10
N GLN A 247 -47.36 6.08 -33.16
CA GLN A 247 -47.48 7.02 -34.28
C GLN A 247 -46.33 8.04 -34.32
N ALA A 248 -45.86 8.50 -33.16
CA ALA A 248 -44.72 9.41 -33.06
C ALA A 248 -43.43 8.74 -33.55
N GLN A 249 -43.20 7.48 -33.18
CA GLN A 249 -42.06 6.68 -33.67
C GLN A 249 -42.10 6.52 -35.20
N ALA A 250 -43.27 6.20 -35.76
CA ALA A 250 -43.43 6.10 -37.21
C ALA A 250 -43.17 7.46 -37.91
N ALA A 251 -43.66 8.55 -37.34
CA ALA A 251 -43.42 9.89 -37.88
C ALA A 251 -41.95 10.33 -37.77
N LEU A 252 -41.26 9.98 -36.67
CA LEU A 252 -39.82 10.20 -36.51
C LEU A 252 -39.00 9.40 -37.52
N ALA A 253 -39.36 8.14 -37.79
CA ALA A 253 -38.67 7.34 -38.81
C ALA A 253 -38.72 8.01 -40.20
N VAL A 254 -39.85 8.62 -40.56
CA VAL A 254 -39.99 9.41 -41.81
C VAL A 254 -39.21 10.72 -41.74
N ALA A 255 -39.17 11.38 -40.58
CA ALA A 255 -38.44 12.63 -40.40
C ALA A 255 -36.91 12.46 -40.51
N LEU A 256 -36.40 11.32 -40.04
CA LEU A 256 -34.99 10.95 -40.04
C LEU A 256 -34.52 10.32 -41.35
N ASP A 257 -35.43 9.92 -42.25
CA ASP A 257 -35.07 9.38 -43.56
C ASP A 257 -34.49 10.47 -44.47
N GLU A 258 -33.16 10.53 -44.56
CA GLU A 258 -32.43 11.52 -45.37
C GLU A 258 -32.73 11.43 -46.87
N ARG A 259 -33.27 10.29 -47.34
CA ARG A 259 -33.62 10.09 -48.76
C ARG A 259 -34.96 10.71 -49.14
N GLY A 260 -35.75 11.14 -48.15
CA GLY A 260 -37.08 11.71 -48.33
C GLY A 260 -37.10 13.21 -48.71
N TYR A 261 -38.24 13.65 -49.24
CA TYR A 261 -38.48 15.05 -49.59
C TYR A 261 -38.48 15.97 -48.35
N ALA A 262 -37.62 16.99 -48.34
CA ALA A 262 -37.33 17.79 -47.13
C ALA A 262 -38.57 18.42 -46.44
N PRO A 263 -39.54 19.03 -47.16
CA PRO A 263 -40.78 19.53 -46.53
C PRO A 263 -41.61 18.45 -45.85
N GLN A 264 -41.66 17.24 -46.41
CA GLN A 264 -42.41 16.12 -45.84
C GLN A 264 -41.78 15.64 -44.52
N ARG A 265 -40.45 15.67 -44.43
CA ARG A 265 -39.73 15.37 -43.18
C ARG A 265 -40.04 16.37 -42.08
N GLN A 266 -40.09 17.66 -42.40
CA GLN A 266 -40.41 18.71 -41.43
C GLN A 266 -41.84 18.57 -40.89
N ILE A 267 -42.80 18.22 -41.75
CA ILE A 267 -44.19 17.96 -41.34
C ILE A 267 -44.26 16.74 -40.42
N ALA A 268 -43.54 15.66 -40.79
CA ALA A 268 -43.47 14.45 -39.98
C ALA A 268 -42.84 14.71 -38.60
N LEU A 269 -41.77 15.51 -38.54
CA LEU A 269 -41.13 15.91 -37.28
C LEU A 269 -42.09 16.69 -36.38
N ARG A 270 -42.77 17.72 -36.91
CA ARG A 270 -43.76 18.49 -36.13
C ARG A 270 -44.87 17.60 -35.59
N ARG A 271 -45.39 16.69 -36.43
CA ARG A 271 -46.41 15.73 -36.02
C ARG A 271 -45.92 14.84 -34.89
N ALA A 272 -44.69 14.34 -34.96
CA ALA A 272 -44.12 13.52 -33.90
C ALA A 272 -44.01 14.29 -32.58
N LEU A 273 -43.54 15.54 -32.61
CA LEU A 273 -43.45 16.38 -31.42
C LEU A 273 -44.81 16.63 -30.77
N THR A 274 -45.85 16.94 -31.55
CA THR A 274 -47.21 17.13 -31.03
C THR A 274 -47.77 15.85 -30.37
N LEU A 275 -47.47 14.69 -30.95
CA LEU A 275 -47.89 13.41 -30.38
C LEU A 275 -47.13 13.09 -29.07
N ILE A 276 -45.85 13.42 -28.98
CA ILE A 276 -45.04 13.22 -27.76
C ILE A 276 -45.49 14.17 -26.65
N GLU A 277 -45.77 15.43 -26.97
CA GLU A 277 -46.28 16.43 -26.02
C GLU A 277 -47.61 16.00 -25.37
N SER A 278 -48.41 15.19 -26.08
CA SER A 278 -49.66 14.65 -25.52
C SER A 278 -49.48 13.57 -24.45
N VAL A 279 -48.29 12.95 -24.39
CA VAL A 279 -47.97 11.83 -23.48
C VAL A 279 -47.03 12.29 -22.37
N ILE A 280 -46.05 13.13 -22.71
CA ILE A 280 -45.11 13.73 -21.76
C ILE A 280 -45.40 15.22 -21.75
N PRO A 281 -45.78 15.83 -20.61
CA PRO A 281 -45.97 17.27 -20.54
C PRO A 281 -44.61 17.96 -20.72
N VAL A 282 -44.31 18.38 -21.95
CA VAL A 282 -43.13 19.18 -22.27
C VAL A 282 -43.40 20.62 -21.82
N PRO A 283 -42.52 21.26 -21.04
CA PRO A 283 -42.68 22.67 -20.69
C PRO A 283 -42.74 23.52 -21.96
N LYS A 284 -43.78 24.35 -22.09
CA LYS A 284 -44.02 25.22 -23.26
C LYS A 284 -42.83 26.12 -23.60
N GLU A 285 -42.02 26.45 -22.59
CA GLU A 285 -40.78 27.23 -22.70
C GLU A 285 -39.70 26.51 -23.54
N ALA A 286 -39.59 25.18 -23.43
CA ALA A 286 -38.64 24.39 -24.21
C ALA A 286 -39.02 24.34 -25.69
N ILE A 287 -40.32 24.27 -25.98
CA ILE A 287 -40.86 24.32 -27.35
C ILE A 287 -40.58 25.69 -27.97
N ALA A 288 -40.85 26.79 -27.24
CA ALA A 288 -40.58 28.14 -27.70
C ALA A 288 -39.08 28.38 -28.00
N ALA A 289 -38.18 27.81 -27.19
CA ALA A 289 -36.74 27.90 -27.41
C ALA A 289 -36.28 27.14 -28.69
N LEU A 290 -36.85 25.96 -28.96
CA LEU A 290 -36.59 25.20 -30.18
C LEU A 290 -37.15 25.91 -31.42
N GLU A 291 -38.33 26.50 -31.34
CA GLU A 291 -38.92 27.29 -32.42
C GLU A 291 -38.12 28.56 -32.72
N MET A 292 -37.62 29.25 -31.68
CA MET A 292 -36.74 30.42 -31.83
C MET A 292 -35.39 30.05 -32.47
N ASN A 293 -34.78 28.92 -32.10
CA ASN A 293 -33.52 28.47 -32.71
C ASN A 293 -33.68 27.95 -34.14
N THR A 294 -34.87 27.47 -34.50
CA THR A 294 -35.17 27.01 -35.88
C THR A 294 -35.56 28.17 -36.80
N ARG A 295 -36.08 29.29 -36.24
CA ARG A 295 -36.45 30.50 -36.99
C ARG A 295 -35.30 31.23 -37.74
N PRO A 296 -34.07 31.36 -37.23
CA PRO A 296 -32.99 32.03 -37.97
C PRO A 296 -32.53 31.25 -39.22
N ALA A 297 -32.85 29.95 -39.34
CA ALA A 297 -32.57 29.17 -40.55
C ALA A 297 -33.55 29.45 -41.71
N LEU A 298 -34.65 30.20 -41.47
CA LEU A 298 -35.67 30.52 -42.48
C LEU A 298 -35.61 31.98 -42.98
N ALA A 299 -34.69 32.80 -42.46
CA ALA A 299 -34.57 34.22 -42.84
C ALA A 299 -33.31 34.54 -43.67
N LYS A 300 -32.62 33.53 -44.19
CA LYS A 300 -31.48 33.75 -45.09
C LYS A 300 -31.64 32.94 -46.38
N ASN A 301 -32.48 33.48 -47.26
CA ASN A 301 -32.35 33.40 -48.73
C ASN A 301 -32.68 34.79 -49.28
#